data_AF-A0A927P7N2-F1
#
_entry.id   AF-A0A927P7N2-F1
#
_cell.length_a   1.000
_cell.length_b   1.000
_cell.length_c   1.000
_cell.angle_alpha   90.00
_cell.angle_beta   90.00
_cell.angle_gamma   90.00
#
_symmetry.space_group_name_H-M   'P 1'
#
loop_
_entity.id
_entity.type
_entity.pdbx_description
1 polymer ?
#
loop_
_entity_poly.entity_id
_entity_poly.type
_entity_poly.pdbx_seq_one_letter_code
_entity_poly.pdbx_strand_id
1 'polypeptide(L)'
;MKRKLFITALTVLLSLFICATALAAGRVGLTDYFSSLVGVTIPEDMNDFIQTDVMFFENENFIVSVRELLYDGQTAYAAVDVTPKADKTLLLGLDTSMSYSWYELIDLRSDADPDDERTIWQVFEAEGYESAYNAEIRLFDSNMDTQYGSDEYCLNEDGTLTYFPTIQFADYQPKREITLRLICSGVRTGKDKTQSKTVPTFEEMPLKLTANTQEEIFVSAEPVRMEDAGVTIDQLQIRATSIGLYSALYYTIDGELPAGVSGSDLELMLVDPAIESNSPYDALLQSGLVSGSAIASQRLSAEGETPERYVTHLAFDLSELRDSYTVRGVNPASYPVTYYEPVTLTMKPETADDTLITAD
;
A
#
# COMPACT_ATOMS: atom_id res chain seq x y z
N MET A 1 -29.51 -36.86 -9.12
CA MET A 1 -28.26 -36.63 -8.34
C MET A 1 -27.74 -35.20 -8.48
N LYS A 2 -27.43 -34.70 -9.69
CA LYS A 2 -26.84 -33.35 -9.91
C LYS A 2 -27.57 -32.18 -9.22
N ARG A 3 -28.91 -32.17 -9.25
CA ARG A 3 -29.73 -31.10 -8.64
C ARG A 3 -29.73 -31.10 -7.10
N LYS A 4 -29.53 -32.28 -6.47
CA LYS A 4 -29.40 -32.38 -5.00
C LYS A 4 -28.01 -31.94 -4.54
N LEU A 5 -26.96 -32.34 -5.25
CA LEU A 5 -25.58 -31.87 -5.00
C LEU A 5 -25.45 -30.34 -5.14
N PHE A 6 -26.10 -29.74 -6.14
CA PHE A 6 -26.09 -28.29 -6.33
C PHE A 6 -26.79 -27.52 -5.20
N ILE A 7 -27.95 -28.01 -4.74
CA ILE A 7 -28.68 -27.40 -3.64
C ILE A 7 -27.92 -27.56 -2.33
N THR A 8 -27.32 -28.74 -2.06
CA THR A 8 -26.50 -28.94 -0.86
C THR A 8 -25.24 -28.08 -0.89
N ALA A 9 -24.53 -27.97 -2.01
CA ALA A 9 -23.36 -27.11 -2.15
C ALA A 9 -23.72 -25.62 -1.97
N LEU A 10 -24.82 -25.16 -2.57
CA LEU A 10 -25.29 -23.78 -2.43
C LEU A 10 -25.75 -23.47 -0.99
N THR A 11 -26.37 -24.43 -0.30
CA THR A 11 -26.82 -24.24 1.08
C THR A 11 -25.64 -24.22 2.04
N VAL A 12 -24.62 -25.07 1.82
CA VAL A 12 -23.37 -25.06 2.61
C VAL A 12 -22.62 -23.74 2.40
N LEU A 13 -22.47 -23.28 1.15
CA LEU A 13 -21.84 -21.98 0.85
C LEU A 13 -22.60 -20.83 1.52
N LEU A 14 -23.93 -20.81 1.41
CA LEU A 14 -24.77 -19.76 2.00
C LEU A 14 -24.73 -19.80 3.53
N SER A 15 -24.70 -20.99 4.15
CA SER A 15 -24.56 -21.11 5.61
C SER A 15 -23.17 -20.73 6.11
N LEU A 16 -22.11 -21.00 5.33
CA LEU A 16 -20.75 -20.53 5.65
C LEU A 16 -20.66 -19.01 5.55
N PHE A 17 -21.27 -18.41 4.51
CA PHE A 17 -21.38 -16.95 4.39
C PHE A 17 -22.16 -16.31 5.54
N ILE A 18 -23.27 -16.91 5.98
CA ILE A 18 -24.07 -16.39 7.10
C ILE A 18 -23.33 -16.53 8.44
N CYS A 19 -22.58 -17.60 8.66
CA CYS A 19 -21.75 -17.73 9.85
C CYS A 19 -20.57 -16.76 9.87
N ALA A 20 -19.93 -16.50 8.72
CA ALA A 20 -18.83 -15.53 8.61
C ALA A 20 -19.30 -14.09 8.88
N THR A 21 -20.48 -13.70 8.38
CA THR A 21 -21.04 -12.35 8.58
C THR A 21 -21.49 -12.08 10.01
N ALA A 22 -22.02 -13.08 10.73
CA ALA A 22 -22.35 -12.93 12.16
C ALA A 22 -21.10 -12.86 13.07
N LEU A 23 -19.99 -13.45 12.63
CA LEU A 23 -18.71 -13.46 13.36
C LEU A 23 -17.90 -12.16 13.16
N ALA A 24 -18.22 -11.37 12.13
CA ALA A 24 -17.51 -10.14 11.79
C ALA A 24 -17.93 -8.89 12.59
N ALA A 25 -19.07 -8.95 13.31
CA ALA A 25 -19.57 -7.81 14.08
C ALA A 25 -18.63 -7.50 15.26
N GLY A 26 -17.89 -6.39 15.17
CA GLY A 26 -16.94 -5.94 16.20
C GLY A 26 -15.47 -6.17 15.88
N ARG A 27 -15.13 -6.72 14.70
CA ARG A 27 -13.74 -6.79 14.23
C ARG A 27 -13.27 -5.45 13.67
N VAL A 28 -11.99 -5.16 13.86
CA VAL A 28 -11.32 -3.98 13.30
C VAL A 28 -11.37 -4.03 11.77
N GLY A 29 -11.89 -2.98 11.13
CA GLY A 29 -11.98 -2.85 9.66
C GLY A 29 -11.00 -1.83 9.06
N LEU A 30 -11.09 -1.61 7.76
CA LEU A 30 -10.28 -0.63 7.03
C LEU A 30 -10.45 0.78 7.59
N THR A 31 -11.68 1.17 7.98
CA THR A 31 -11.91 2.51 8.55
C THR A 31 -11.19 2.69 9.89
N ASP A 32 -11.16 1.67 10.74
CA ASP A 32 -10.41 1.70 12.00
C ASP A 32 -8.91 1.77 11.74
N TYR A 33 -8.41 0.99 10.77
CA TYR A 33 -7.02 1.03 10.32
C TYR A 33 -6.64 2.41 9.78
N PHE A 34 -7.41 3.01 8.86
CA PHE A 34 -7.12 4.35 8.38
C PHE A 34 -7.16 5.40 9.50
N SER A 35 -8.01 5.19 10.51
CA SER A 35 -8.13 6.12 11.64
C SER A 35 -6.92 6.07 12.56
N SER A 36 -6.16 4.97 12.56
CA SER A 36 -4.93 4.84 13.31
C SER A 36 -3.72 5.47 12.60
N LEU A 37 -3.82 5.72 11.29
CA LEU A 37 -2.75 6.35 10.51
C LEU A 37 -2.66 7.85 10.81
N VAL A 38 -1.46 8.30 11.17
CA VAL A 38 -1.19 9.71 11.44
C VAL A 38 -1.23 10.51 10.13
N GLY A 39 -2.01 11.59 10.10
CA GLY A 39 -2.06 12.51 8.95
C GLY A 39 -3.08 12.13 7.87
N VAL A 40 -3.67 10.94 7.95
CA VAL A 40 -4.67 10.49 6.98
C VAL A 40 -6.03 11.10 7.29
N THR A 41 -6.63 11.78 6.30
CA THR A 41 -8.01 12.25 6.37
C THR A 41 -8.93 11.24 5.69
N ILE A 42 -9.85 10.67 6.45
CA ILE A 42 -10.86 9.71 5.97
C ILE A 42 -12.04 10.50 5.39
N PRO A 43 -12.44 10.29 4.12
CA PRO A 43 -13.66 10.86 3.57
C PRO A 43 -14.90 10.38 4.33
N GLU A 44 -15.90 11.26 4.50
CA GLU A 44 -17.17 10.90 5.16
C GLU A 44 -17.89 9.73 4.44
N ASP A 45 -17.70 9.61 3.13
CA ASP A 45 -18.27 8.58 2.26
C ASP A 45 -17.32 7.39 2.00
N MET A 46 -16.23 7.22 2.78
CA MET A 46 -15.27 6.13 2.57
C MET A 46 -15.93 4.75 2.47
N ASN A 47 -16.96 4.50 3.28
CA ASN A 47 -17.68 3.22 3.30
C ASN A 47 -18.39 2.90 1.98
N ASP A 48 -18.70 3.89 1.14
CA ASP A 48 -19.31 3.68 -0.17
C ASP A 48 -18.29 3.11 -1.19
N PHE A 49 -16.99 3.28 -0.91
CA PHE A 49 -15.89 2.79 -1.73
C PHE A 49 -15.41 1.39 -1.34
N ILE A 50 -15.68 0.95 -0.10
CA ILE A 50 -15.26 -0.35 0.42
C ILE A 50 -16.18 -1.46 -0.08
N GLN A 51 -15.60 -2.44 -0.77
CA GLN A 51 -16.27 -3.68 -1.12
C GLN A 51 -16.21 -4.64 0.06
N THR A 52 -17.34 -5.28 0.40
CA THR A 52 -17.39 -6.29 1.47
C THR A 52 -17.57 -7.69 0.90
N ASP A 53 -17.24 -8.71 1.70
CA ASP A 53 -17.47 -10.13 1.38
C ASP A 53 -16.84 -10.56 0.03
N VAL A 54 -15.60 -10.12 -0.19
CA VAL A 54 -14.94 -10.13 -1.51
C VAL A 54 -14.48 -11.53 -1.92
N MET A 55 -13.84 -12.24 -0.99
CA MET A 55 -13.28 -13.57 -1.23
C MET A 55 -13.25 -14.37 0.06
N PHE A 56 -13.41 -15.69 -0.08
CA PHE A 56 -13.30 -16.65 1.01
C PHE A 56 -12.60 -17.92 0.52
N PHE A 57 -11.69 -18.47 1.33
CA PHE A 57 -11.16 -19.82 1.15
C PHE A 57 -10.82 -20.45 2.50
N GLU A 58 -10.62 -21.76 2.51
CA GLU A 58 -10.23 -22.49 3.71
C GLU A 58 -9.20 -23.58 3.38
N ASN A 59 -8.34 -23.87 4.35
CA ASN A 59 -7.42 -25.00 4.29
C ASN A 59 -7.60 -25.91 5.50
N GLU A 60 -6.63 -26.79 5.77
CA GLU A 60 -6.71 -27.72 6.90
C GLU A 60 -6.77 -27.00 8.26
N ASN A 61 -6.09 -25.86 8.41
CA ASN A 61 -5.86 -25.19 9.69
C ASN A 61 -6.63 -23.89 9.86
N PHE A 62 -6.97 -23.21 8.77
CA PHE A 62 -7.46 -21.84 8.76
C PHE A 62 -8.64 -21.64 7.82
N ILE A 63 -9.43 -20.63 8.17
CA ILE A 63 -10.42 -19.98 7.32
C ILE A 63 -9.87 -18.60 7.00
N VAL A 64 -9.87 -18.21 5.73
CA VAL A 64 -9.38 -16.89 5.29
C VAL A 64 -10.46 -16.19 4.50
N SER A 65 -10.73 -14.93 4.84
CA SER A 65 -11.67 -14.08 4.10
C SER A 65 -11.12 -12.68 3.86
N VAL A 66 -11.16 -12.23 2.61
CA VAL A 66 -11.03 -10.81 2.28
C VAL A 66 -12.38 -10.17 2.60
N ARG A 67 -12.49 -9.64 3.81
CA ARG A 67 -13.74 -9.12 4.36
C ARG A 67 -14.05 -7.75 3.80
N GLU A 68 -13.03 -6.90 3.68
CA GLU A 68 -13.12 -5.56 3.09
C GLU A 68 -12.02 -5.40 2.04
N LEU A 69 -12.33 -4.72 0.94
CA LEU A 69 -11.38 -4.35 -0.10
C LEU A 69 -11.72 -2.95 -0.60
N LEU A 70 -10.74 -2.05 -0.54
CA LEU A 70 -10.78 -0.77 -1.22
C LEU A 70 -9.70 -0.81 -2.31
N TYR A 71 -10.09 -0.51 -3.54
CA TYR A 71 -9.15 -0.31 -4.65
C TYR A 71 -9.57 0.93 -5.42
N ASP A 72 -8.64 1.85 -5.61
CA ASP A 72 -8.90 3.14 -6.27
C ASP A 72 -8.33 3.22 -7.70
N GLY A 73 -7.86 2.10 -8.22
CA GLY A 73 -7.22 2.02 -9.53
C GLY A 73 -5.69 2.04 -9.48
N GLN A 74 -5.10 2.42 -8.35
CA GLN A 74 -3.64 2.45 -8.18
C GLN A 74 -3.14 1.92 -6.84
N THR A 75 -3.92 1.94 -5.77
CA THR A 75 -3.59 1.26 -4.51
C THR A 75 -4.75 0.39 -4.07
N ALA A 76 -4.43 -0.83 -3.61
CA ALA A 76 -5.37 -1.71 -2.96
C ALA A 76 -5.08 -1.79 -1.46
N TYR A 77 -6.14 -1.67 -0.67
CA TYR A 77 -6.15 -1.90 0.78
C TYR A 77 -7.16 -3.01 1.04
N ALA A 78 -6.81 -4.00 1.85
CA ALA A 78 -7.75 -5.05 2.22
C ALA A 78 -7.82 -5.21 3.75
N ALA A 79 -8.95 -5.68 4.28
CA ALA A 79 -9.01 -6.31 5.59
C ALA A 79 -9.17 -7.82 5.38
N VAL A 80 -8.14 -8.59 5.71
CA VAL A 80 -8.08 -10.03 5.50
C VAL A 80 -8.11 -10.75 6.84
N ASP A 81 -9.21 -11.41 7.13
CA ASP A 81 -9.39 -12.18 8.35
C ASP A 81 -8.80 -13.58 8.18
N VAL A 82 -7.96 -14.00 9.13
CA VAL A 82 -7.47 -15.36 9.28
C VAL A 82 -8.00 -15.92 10.59
N THR A 83 -8.82 -16.96 10.53
CA THR A 83 -9.43 -17.61 11.70
C THR A 83 -8.91 -19.03 11.82
N PRO A 84 -8.39 -19.46 12.98
CA PRO A 84 -8.00 -20.85 13.18
C PRO A 84 -9.22 -21.76 13.26
N LYS A 85 -9.13 -22.95 12.68
CA LYS A 85 -10.18 -23.98 12.77
C LYS A 85 -10.14 -24.75 14.08
N ALA A 86 -8.95 -24.90 14.66
CA ALA A 86 -8.77 -25.56 15.95
C ALA A 86 -8.95 -24.55 17.08
N ASP A 87 -9.82 -24.88 18.02
CA ASP A 87 -9.96 -24.14 19.28
C ASP A 87 -8.60 -24.02 19.98
N LYS A 88 -8.43 -22.96 20.78
CA LYS A 88 -7.19 -22.73 21.56
C LYS A 88 -5.91 -22.67 20.71
N THR A 89 -6.05 -22.22 19.47
CA THR A 89 -4.93 -21.84 18.60
C THR A 89 -4.72 -20.33 18.66
N LEU A 90 -3.51 -19.88 18.98
CA LEU A 90 -3.13 -18.47 18.95
C LEU A 90 -2.55 -18.12 17.57
N LEU A 91 -3.04 -17.05 16.95
CA LEU A 91 -2.43 -16.49 15.76
C LEU A 91 -1.50 -15.33 16.14
N LEU A 92 -0.33 -15.32 15.52
CA LEU A 92 0.67 -14.27 15.63
C LEU A 92 0.83 -13.59 14.28
N GLY A 93 1.07 -12.28 14.32
CA GLY A 93 1.29 -11.46 13.14
C GLY A 93 2.68 -11.60 12.52
N LEU A 94 2.97 -10.81 11.47
CA LEU A 94 4.29 -10.81 10.83
C LEU A 94 5.35 -10.38 11.85
N ASP A 95 6.48 -11.10 11.85
CA ASP A 95 7.65 -10.85 12.71
C ASP A 95 7.38 -10.78 14.22
N THR A 96 6.20 -11.23 14.68
CA THR A 96 5.89 -11.33 16.10
C THR A 96 6.63 -12.50 16.75
N SER A 97 7.15 -12.25 17.96
CA SER A 97 7.69 -13.27 18.86
C SER A 97 6.80 -13.43 20.08
N MET A 98 6.72 -14.64 20.64
CA MET A 98 5.98 -14.90 21.89
C MET A 98 6.52 -14.08 23.09
N SER A 99 7.75 -13.56 22.99
CA SER A 99 8.33 -12.68 24.01
C SER A 99 7.89 -11.22 23.93
N TYR A 100 7.22 -10.81 22.84
CA TYR A 100 6.78 -9.44 22.63
C TYR A 100 5.55 -9.12 23.50
N SER A 101 5.21 -7.83 23.55
CA SER A 101 4.05 -7.36 24.29
C SER A 101 2.77 -7.95 23.71
N TRP A 102 1.83 -8.33 24.58
CA TRP A 102 0.49 -8.70 24.17
C TRP A 102 -0.22 -7.55 23.45
N TYR A 103 0.05 -6.30 23.88
CA TYR A 103 -0.55 -5.11 23.29
C TYR A 103 -0.26 -5.00 21.78
N GLU A 104 0.93 -5.41 21.31
CA GLU A 104 1.29 -5.40 19.88
C GLU A 104 0.37 -6.28 19.01
N LEU A 105 -0.32 -7.25 19.59
CA LEU A 105 -1.29 -8.05 18.84
C LEU A 105 -2.68 -7.40 18.79
N ILE A 106 -3.01 -6.44 19.65
CA ILE A 106 -4.39 -5.98 19.85
C ILE A 106 -4.57 -4.46 19.77
N ASP A 107 -3.50 -3.70 19.52
CA ASP A 107 -3.43 -2.24 19.63
C ASP A 107 -4.45 -1.47 18.78
N LEU A 108 -4.87 -2.01 17.64
CA LEU A 108 -5.92 -1.41 16.79
C LEU A 108 -7.35 -1.60 17.35
N ARG A 109 -7.53 -2.39 18.41
CA ARG A 109 -8.84 -2.52 19.04
C ARG A 109 -9.12 -1.36 19.99
N SER A 110 -10.35 -0.86 19.93
CA SER A 110 -10.83 0.20 20.81
C SER A 110 -10.82 -0.15 22.30
N ASP A 111 -10.78 -1.44 22.66
CA ASP A 111 -10.78 -1.94 24.04
C ASP A 111 -9.40 -2.40 24.53
N ALA A 112 -8.35 -2.22 23.72
CA ALA A 112 -6.99 -2.55 24.11
C ALA A 112 -6.51 -1.66 25.26
N ASP A 113 -5.87 -2.28 26.26
CA ASP A 113 -5.24 -1.57 27.36
C ASP A 113 -3.77 -1.29 27.02
N PRO A 114 -3.37 -0.03 26.74
CA PRO A 114 -1.98 0.30 26.41
C PRO A 114 -1.02 0.08 27.59
N ASP A 115 -1.54 -0.07 28.81
CA ASP A 115 -0.75 -0.36 30.01
C ASP A 115 -0.62 -1.88 30.27
N ASP A 116 -1.10 -2.75 29.36
CA ASP A 116 -0.95 -4.19 29.48
C ASP A 116 0.51 -4.62 29.29
N GLU A 117 1.21 -4.84 30.40
CA GLU A 117 2.62 -5.26 30.41
C GLU A 117 2.82 -6.76 30.15
N ARG A 118 1.76 -7.54 29.90
CA ARG A 118 1.90 -8.98 29.67
C ARG A 118 2.61 -9.25 28.35
N THR A 119 3.44 -10.28 28.33
CA THR A 119 3.94 -10.82 27.07
C THR A 119 2.90 -11.75 26.44
N ILE A 120 2.98 -11.92 25.13
CA ILE A 120 2.19 -12.92 24.39
C ILE A 120 2.33 -14.31 25.02
N TRP A 121 3.51 -14.64 25.53
CA TRP A 121 3.77 -15.87 26.27
C TRP A 121 2.93 -16.01 27.53
N GLN A 122 2.83 -14.96 28.33
CA GLN A 122 2.06 -15.01 29.58
C GLN A 122 0.57 -15.18 29.27
N VAL A 123 0.06 -14.54 28.22
CA VAL A 123 -1.33 -14.70 27.77
C VAL A 123 -1.56 -16.10 27.20
N PHE A 124 -0.63 -16.62 26.40
CA PHE A 124 -0.70 -17.98 25.87
C PHE A 124 -0.87 -19.02 26.99
N GLU A 125 -0.05 -18.93 28.05
CA GLU A 125 -0.11 -19.82 29.21
C GLU A 125 -1.39 -19.61 30.04
N ALA A 126 -1.77 -18.35 30.29
CA ALA A 126 -2.90 -18.00 31.15
C ALA A 126 -4.26 -18.38 30.54
N GLU A 127 -4.43 -18.17 29.24
CA GLU A 127 -5.66 -18.45 28.49
C GLU A 127 -5.75 -19.90 28.01
N GLY A 128 -4.70 -20.69 28.24
CA GLY A 128 -4.65 -22.12 27.94
C GLY A 128 -4.64 -22.42 26.45
N TYR A 129 -3.90 -21.64 25.66
CA TYR A 129 -3.66 -21.96 24.26
C TYR A 129 -2.81 -23.24 24.14
N GLU A 130 -3.12 -24.08 23.16
CA GLU A 130 -2.47 -25.37 22.95
C GLU A 130 -1.49 -25.35 21.77
N SER A 131 -1.70 -24.42 20.84
CA SER A 131 -0.83 -24.24 19.69
C SER A 131 -0.78 -22.77 19.27
N ALA A 132 0.29 -22.38 18.58
CA ALA A 132 0.43 -21.05 18.01
C ALA A 132 0.94 -21.15 16.56
N TYR A 133 0.47 -20.24 15.72
CA TYR A 133 0.91 -20.10 14.34
C TYR A 133 1.25 -18.65 14.08
N ASN A 134 2.35 -18.44 13.36
CA ASN A 134 2.61 -17.20 12.67
C ASN A 134 1.88 -17.28 11.33
N ALA A 135 0.90 -16.41 11.13
CA ALA A 135 0.28 -16.19 9.83
C ALA A 135 0.91 -14.94 9.22
N GLU A 136 0.74 -14.76 7.92
CA GLU A 136 1.12 -13.57 7.18
C GLU A 136 0.29 -13.56 5.91
N ILE A 137 -0.26 -12.38 5.60
CA ILE A 137 -0.96 -12.13 4.35
C ILE A 137 -0.12 -11.19 3.52
N ARG A 138 0.07 -11.52 2.24
CA ARG A 138 0.66 -10.60 1.26
C ARG A 138 -0.25 -10.44 0.06
N LEU A 139 -0.32 -9.21 -0.45
CA LEU A 139 -0.81 -8.93 -1.79
C LEU A 139 0.39 -8.78 -2.71
N PHE A 140 0.36 -9.45 -3.87
CA PHE A 140 1.42 -9.31 -4.85
C PHE A 140 0.94 -9.42 -6.29
N ASP A 141 1.57 -8.66 -7.18
CA ASP A 141 1.43 -8.80 -8.63
C ASP A 141 2.69 -9.48 -9.17
N SER A 142 2.52 -10.59 -9.89
CA SER A 142 3.64 -11.35 -10.46
C SER A 142 4.40 -10.60 -11.55
N ASN A 143 3.83 -9.50 -12.08
CA ASN A 143 4.43 -8.68 -13.12
C ASN A 143 5.22 -7.50 -12.56
N MET A 144 5.25 -7.31 -11.23
CA MET A 144 5.96 -6.21 -10.58
C MET A 144 7.25 -6.68 -9.92
N ASP A 145 8.36 -6.02 -10.27
CA ASP A 145 9.68 -6.27 -9.67
C ASP A 145 9.81 -5.73 -8.24
N THR A 146 9.06 -4.68 -7.91
CA THR A 146 9.03 -4.04 -6.59
C THR A 146 7.60 -3.80 -6.16
N GLN A 147 7.32 -4.06 -4.88
CA GLN A 147 5.99 -3.91 -4.29
C GLN A 147 6.15 -3.11 -3.01
N TYR A 148 5.32 -2.08 -2.88
CA TYR A 148 5.29 -1.21 -1.70
C TYR A 148 4.00 -1.49 -0.95
N GLY A 149 4.11 -1.79 0.34
CA GLY A 149 2.97 -2.04 1.22
C GLY A 149 3.38 -2.16 2.68
N SER A 150 2.47 -1.79 3.57
CA SER A 150 2.45 -2.16 4.99
C SER A 150 1.57 -3.39 5.19
N ASP A 151 1.96 -4.24 6.13
CA ASP A 151 1.20 -5.42 6.58
C ASP A 151 0.90 -5.27 8.08
N GLU A 152 0.09 -4.28 8.44
CA GLU A 152 -0.42 -4.14 9.81
C GLU A 152 -1.42 -5.26 10.11
N TYR A 153 -1.58 -5.61 11.38
CA TYR A 153 -2.50 -6.67 11.80
C TYR A 153 -3.08 -6.40 13.18
N CYS A 154 -4.20 -7.04 13.47
CA CYS A 154 -4.83 -7.01 14.78
C CYS A 154 -5.56 -8.31 15.10
N LEU A 155 -5.32 -8.85 16.29
CA LEU A 155 -5.97 -10.01 16.86
C LEU A 155 -7.26 -9.60 17.58
N ASN A 156 -8.38 -10.03 17.02
CA ASN A 156 -9.70 -9.77 17.56
C ASN A 156 -10.01 -10.66 18.77
N GLU A 157 -11.04 -10.29 19.55
CA GLU A 157 -11.48 -11.05 20.73
C GLU A 157 -11.82 -12.51 20.44
N ASP A 158 -12.33 -12.78 19.23
CA ASP A 158 -12.73 -14.12 18.81
C ASP A 158 -11.56 -15.00 18.36
N GLY A 159 -10.32 -14.50 18.45
CA GLY A 159 -9.10 -15.20 18.02
C GLY A 159 -8.81 -15.09 16.52
N THR A 160 -9.59 -14.31 15.76
CA THR A 160 -9.31 -13.99 14.36
C THR A 160 -8.23 -12.93 14.26
N LEU A 161 -7.21 -13.18 13.44
CA LEU A 161 -6.19 -12.20 13.11
C LEU A 161 -6.59 -11.49 11.81
N THR A 162 -6.91 -10.21 11.89
CA THR A 162 -7.19 -9.36 10.72
C THR A 162 -5.90 -8.70 10.26
N TYR A 163 -5.55 -8.91 9.00
CA TYR A 163 -4.45 -8.24 8.31
C TYR A 163 -4.94 -7.07 7.47
N PHE A 164 -4.14 -6.01 7.38
CA PHE A 164 -4.37 -4.84 6.56
C PHE A 164 -3.30 -4.71 5.45
N PRO A 165 -3.18 -5.70 4.54
CA PRO A 165 -2.15 -5.66 3.53
C PRO A 165 -2.48 -4.57 2.50
N THR A 166 -1.43 -3.93 2.01
CA THR A 166 -1.52 -2.89 1.00
C THR A 166 -0.62 -3.19 -0.19
N ILE A 167 -1.03 -2.77 -1.38
CA ILE A 167 -0.19 -2.81 -2.58
C ILE A 167 -0.45 -1.58 -3.42
N GLN A 168 0.61 -0.84 -3.72
CA GLN A 168 0.60 0.31 -4.62
C GLN A 168 1.19 -0.06 -5.98
N PHE A 169 0.50 0.34 -7.05
CA PHE A 169 0.89 0.17 -8.45
C PHE A 169 1.50 1.48 -8.98
N ALA A 170 2.40 1.38 -9.95
CA ALA A 170 2.98 2.56 -10.61
C ALA A 170 1.97 3.24 -11.55
N ASP A 171 1.21 2.43 -12.28
CA ASP A 171 0.21 2.89 -13.23
C ASP A 171 -1.21 2.80 -12.65
N TYR A 172 -2.14 3.54 -13.25
CA TYR A 172 -3.56 3.40 -12.95
C TYR A 172 -4.18 2.35 -13.87
N GLN A 173 -4.91 1.39 -13.29
CA GLN A 173 -5.79 0.50 -14.06
C GLN A 173 -7.12 0.32 -13.33
N PRO A 174 -8.27 0.52 -13.98
CA PRO A 174 -9.58 0.38 -13.33
C PRO A 174 -9.90 -1.06 -12.93
N LYS A 175 -9.18 -2.04 -13.49
CA LYS A 175 -9.30 -3.46 -13.13
C LYS A 175 -7.93 -4.10 -13.14
N ARG A 176 -7.64 -4.91 -12.12
CA ARG A 176 -6.42 -5.72 -12.02
C ARG A 176 -6.75 -7.10 -11.48
N GLU A 177 -5.89 -8.06 -11.77
CA GLU A 177 -5.88 -9.35 -11.08
C GLU A 177 -4.53 -9.50 -10.40
N ILE A 178 -4.55 -9.63 -9.09
CA ILE A 178 -3.37 -9.84 -8.25
C ILE A 178 -3.49 -11.17 -7.51
N THR A 179 -2.47 -11.51 -6.75
CA THR A 179 -2.48 -12.71 -5.90
C THR A 179 -2.48 -12.31 -4.43
N LEU A 180 -3.40 -12.91 -3.68
CA LEU A 180 -3.33 -12.94 -2.22
C LEU A 180 -2.59 -14.22 -1.81
N ARG A 181 -1.57 -14.09 -0.97
CA ARG A 181 -0.81 -15.21 -0.41
C ARG A 181 -1.00 -15.28 1.09
N LEU A 182 -1.40 -16.45 1.57
CA LEU A 182 -1.28 -16.85 2.96
C LEU A 182 0.06 -17.56 3.16
N ILE A 183 0.85 -17.10 4.13
CA ILE A 183 2.08 -17.75 4.58
C ILE A 183 1.86 -18.14 6.04
N CYS A 184 2.01 -19.43 6.36
CA CYS A 184 1.82 -19.90 7.73
C CYS A 184 2.99 -20.75 8.20
N SER A 185 3.44 -20.53 9.44
CA SER A 185 4.40 -21.41 10.11
C SER A 185 3.96 -21.69 11.54
N GLY A 186 4.03 -22.96 11.94
CA GLY A 186 3.74 -23.37 13.31
C GLY A 186 4.84 -22.87 14.25
N VAL A 187 4.44 -22.34 15.40
CA VAL A 187 5.35 -21.86 16.45
C VAL A 187 5.56 -22.99 17.44
N ARG A 188 6.80 -23.44 17.57
CA ARG A 188 7.21 -24.47 18.51
C ARG A 188 7.92 -23.84 19.69
N THR A 189 7.50 -24.26 20.86
CA THR A 189 7.90 -23.67 22.12
C THR A 189 8.80 -24.64 22.89
N GLY A 190 10.04 -24.23 23.12
CA GLY A 190 11.00 -24.99 23.92
C GLY A 190 10.74 -24.87 25.42
N LYS A 191 11.32 -25.79 26.21
CA LYS A 191 11.19 -25.79 27.67
C LYS A 191 11.70 -24.51 28.35
N ASP A 192 12.63 -23.81 27.71
CA ASP A 192 13.24 -22.57 28.21
C ASP A 192 12.60 -21.31 27.60
N LYS A 193 11.31 -21.39 27.20
CA LYS A 193 10.57 -20.32 26.51
C LYS A 193 11.20 -19.84 25.20
N THR A 194 12.07 -20.64 24.61
CA THR A 194 12.63 -20.42 23.27
C THR A 194 11.59 -20.73 22.20
N GLN A 195 11.59 -19.98 21.09
CA GLN A 195 10.71 -20.26 19.96
C GLN A 195 11.49 -20.75 18.74
N SER A 196 10.86 -21.63 17.96
CA SER A 196 11.28 -21.97 16.60
C SER A 196 10.06 -22.05 15.71
N LYS A 197 10.22 -21.78 14.42
CA LYS A 197 9.14 -21.87 13.42
C LYS A 197 9.28 -23.15 12.60
N THR A 198 8.17 -23.76 12.18
CA THR A 198 8.20 -24.82 11.17
C THR A 198 8.55 -24.24 9.80
N VAL A 199 8.85 -25.12 8.83
CA VAL A 199 8.88 -24.70 7.42
C VAL A 199 7.53 -24.07 7.08
N PRO A 200 7.51 -22.88 6.44
CA PRO A 200 6.26 -22.21 6.09
C PRO A 200 5.51 -22.97 5.00
N THR A 201 4.19 -22.94 5.08
CA THR A 201 3.26 -23.36 4.02
C THR A 201 2.72 -22.14 3.29
N PHE A 202 2.44 -22.28 1.99
CA PHE A 202 1.99 -21.19 1.13
C PHE A 202 0.70 -21.57 0.43
N GLU A 203 -0.26 -20.66 0.44
CA GLU A 203 -1.48 -20.76 -0.37
C GLU A 203 -1.74 -19.45 -1.09
N GLU A 204 -2.11 -19.55 -2.36
CA GLU A 204 -2.28 -18.41 -3.24
C GLU A 204 -3.66 -18.43 -3.88
N MET A 205 -4.31 -17.28 -3.89
CA MET A 205 -5.63 -17.10 -4.47
C MET A 205 -5.65 -15.86 -5.37
N PRO A 206 -6.22 -15.95 -6.59
CA PRO A 206 -6.34 -14.80 -7.47
C PRO A 206 -7.40 -13.84 -6.93
N LEU A 207 -7.02 -12.59 -6.66
CA LEU A 207 -7.89 -11.52 -6.20
C LEU A 207 -8.12 -10.52 -7.33
N LYS A 208 -9.39 -10.29 -7.67
CA LYS A 208 -9.79 -9.36 -8.72
C LYS A 208 -10.10 -8.01 -8.10
N LEU A 209 -9.40 -6.99 -8.56
CA LEU A 209 -9.58 -5.61 -8.16
C LEU A 209 -10.45 -4.89 -9.20
N THR A 210 -11.40 -4.10 -8.74
CA THR A 210 -12.18 -3.18 -9.57
C THR A 210 -12.24 -1.85 -8.85
N ALA A 211 -11.78 -0.80 -9.52
CA ALA A 211 -11.68 0.52 -8.94
C ALA A 211 -13.08 1.00 -8.55
N ASN A 212 -13.24 1.46 -7.32
CA ASN A 212 -14.47 2.04 -6.81
C ASN A 212 -14.12 3.33 -6.09
N THR A 213 -13.82 4.38 -6.86
CA THR A 213 -13.44 5.69 -6.34
C THR A 213 -14.01 6.79 -7.21
N GLN A 214 -14.20 7.97 -6.65
CA GLN A 214 -14.26 9.20 -7.45
C GLN A 214 -12.83 9.58 -7.83
N GLU A 215 -12.66 10.17 -9.02
CA GLU A 215 -11.36 10.65 -9.46
C GLU A 215 -11.46 12.02 -10.11
N GLU A 216 -10.48 12.87 -9.80
CA GLU A 216 -10.23 14.13 -10.47
C GLU A 216 -8.79 14.13 -10.98
N ILE A 217 -8.59 14.51 -12.24
CA ILE A 217 -7.27 14.58 -12.86
C ILE A 217 -6.89 16.03 -13.04
N PHE A 218 -5.67 16.35 -12.63
CA PHE A 218 -5.04 17.65 -12.81
C PHE A 218 -3.77 17.47 -13.64
N VAL A 219 -3.50 18.43 -14.52
CA VAL A 219 -2.31 18.44 -15.36
C VAL A 219 -1.60 19.79 -15.26
N SER A 220 -0.28 19.80 -15.41
CA SER A 220 0.46 21.05 -15.56
C SER A 220 0.01 21.79 -16.82
N ALA A 221 -0.15 23.10 -16.73
CA ALA A 221 -0.75 23.92 -17.78
C ALA A 221 0.07 23.93 -19.08
N GLU A 222 1.40 23.98 -18.97
CA GLU A 222 2.35 24.05 -20.09
C GLU A 222 3.64 23.28 -19.72
N PRO A 223 4.38 22.75 -20.72
CA PRO A 223 5.74 22.24 -20.50
C PRO A 223 6.68 23.33 -19.99
N VAL A 224 7.61 22.98 -19.09
CA VAL A 224 8.58 23.93 -18.50
C VAL A 224 10.00 23.39 -18.60
N ARG A 225 10.92 24.22 -19.08
CA ARG A 225 12.34 23.87 -19.23
C ARG A 225 13.13 24.20 -17.97
N MET A 226 13.86 23.21 -17.45
CA MET A 226 14.91 23.36 -16.44
C MET A 226 16.26 23.45 -17.18
N GLU A 227 16.69 24.68 -17.47
CA GLU A 227 17.80 24.96 -18.40
C GLU A 227 19.15 24.41 -17.94
N ASP A 228 19.42 24.48 -16.64
CA ASP A 228 20.69 24.04 -16.04
C ASP A 228 20.80 22.52 -15.86
N ALA A 229 19.67 21.82 -15.81
CA ALA A 229 19.59 20.36 -15.84
C ALA A 229 19.53 19.77 -17.26
N GLY A 230 19.23 20.59 -18.28
CA GLY A 230 19.02 20.12 -19.65
C GLY A 230 17.73 19.31 -19.83
N VAL A 231 16.74 19.53 -18.96
CA VAL A 231 15.49 18.75 -18.88
C VAL A 231 14.28 19.62 -19.18
N THR A 232 13.38 19.13 -20.04
CA THR A 232 12.04 19.67 -20.23
C THR A 232 11.08 18.85 -19.41
N ILE A 233 10.38 19.46 -18.45
CA ILE A 233 9.21 18.84 -17.83
C ILE A 233 8.06 18.96 -18.82
N ASP A 234 7.65 17.85 -19.40
CA ASP A 234 6.60 17.81 -20.43
C ASP A 234 5.23 17.97 -19.80
N GLN A 235 4.99 17.23 -18.71
CA GLN A 235 3.72 17.23 -17.99
C GLN A 235 3.88 16.68 -16.58
N LEU A 236 3.31 17.35 -15.58
CA LEU A 236 2.96 16.72 -14.31
C LEU A 236 1.47 16.37 -14.35
N GLN A 237 1.15 15.09 -14.17
CA GLN A 237 -0.22 14.63 -13.95
C GLN A 237 -0.39 14.31 -12.47
N ILE A 238 -1.52 14.73 -11.89
CA ILE A 238 -1.96 14.34 -10.55
C ILE A 238 -3.37 13.78 -10.66
N ARG A 239 -3.54 12.54 -10.24
CA ARG A 239 -4.83 11.88 -10.06
C ARG A 239 -5.18 11.92 -8.58
N ALA A 240 -6.20 12.69 -8.24
CA ALA A 240 -6.79 12.69 -6.92
C ALA A 240 -7.90 11.64 -6.87
N THR A 241 -7.77 10.66 -5.98
CA THR A 241 -8.83 9.70 -5.66
C THR A 241 -9.47 10.06 -4.33
N SER A 242 -10.49 9.31 -3.91
CA SER A 242 -11.10 9.52 -2.60
C SER A 242 -10.10 9.30 -1.45
N ILE A 243 -9.00 8.57 -1.65
CA ILE A 243 -8.11 8.13 -0.56
C ILE A 243 -6.62 8.40 -0.79
N GLY A 244 -6.23 8.95 -1.94
CA GLY A 244 -4.83 9.24 -2.23
C GLY A 244 -4.63 10.18 -3.41
N LEU A 245 -3.41 10.73 -3.52
CA LEU A 245 -2.94 11.44 -4.70
C LEU A 245 -1.84 10.61 -5.37
N TYR A 246 -1.99 10.42 -6.68
CA TYR A 246 -1.00 9.75 -7.50
C TYR A 246 -0.47 10.68 -8.54
N SER A 247 0.84 10.73 -8.68
CA SER A 247 1.45 11.61 -9.67
C SER A 247 2.30 10.84 -10.68
N ALA A 248 2.40 11.44 -11.85
CA ALA A 248 3.33 11.04 -12.89
C ALA A 248 3.97 12.31 -13.47
N LEU A 249 5.28 12.45 -13.28
CA LEU A 249 6.09 13.53 -13.83
C LEU A 249 6.76 13.02 -15.11
N TYR A 250 6.28 13.49 -16.25
CA TYR A 250 6.82 13.20 -17.58
C TYR A 250 7.85 14.25 -17.95
N TYR A 251 9.02 13.81 -18.38
CA TYR A 251 10.10 14.71 -18.77
C TYR A 251 10.96 14.14 -19.89
N THR A 252 11.54 15.08 -20.64
CA THR A 252 12.39 14.82 -21.78
C THR A 252 13.78 15.42 -21.52
N ILE A 253 14.81 14.63 -21.79
CA ILE A 253 16.22 15.03 -21.76
C ILE A 253 16.67 15.30 -23.20
N ASP A 254 16.67 16.58 -23.57
CA ASP A 254 16.98 17.07 -24.91
C ASP A 254 18.48 17.43 -25.03
N GLY A 255 19.38 16.44 -25.01
CA GLY A 255 20.82 16.64 -25.26
C GLY A 255 21.76 16.12 -24.17
N GLU A 256 23.01 16.57 -24.18
CA GLU A 256 24.00 16.22 -23.14
C GLU A 256 23.52 16.77 -21.79
N LEU A 257 23.24 15.86 -20.85
CA LEU A 257 23.20 16.20 -19.44
C LEU A 257 24.53 16.86 -19.04
N PRO A 258 24.55 17.62 -17.93
CA PRO A 258 25.79 18.14 -17.38
C PRO A 258 26.84 17.02 -17.27
N ALA A 259 28.10 17.35 -17.54
CA ALA A 259 29.16 16.36 -17.67
C ALA A 259 29.24 15.43 -16.43
N GLY A 260 29.06 14.13 -16.65
CA GLY A 260 29.10 13.12 -15.58
C GLY A 260 27.74 12.74 -14.98
N VAL A 261 26.63 13.18 -15.57
CA VAL A 261 25.27 12.79 -15.17
C VAL A 261 24.66 11.88 -16.24
N SER A 262 24.20 10.69 -15.87
CA SER A 262 23.32 9.89 -16.72
C SER A 262 21.86 10.22 -16.43
N GLY A 263 20.94 9.93 -17.37
CA GLY A 263 19.50 10.17 -17.16
C GLY A 263 18.94 9.41 -15.95
N SER A 264 19.59 8.32 -15.55
CA SER A 264 19.31 7.57 -14.32
C SER A 264 19.88 8.18 -13.04
N ASP A 265 20.83 9.12 -13.14
CA ASP A 265 21.42 9.82 -11.99
C ASP A 265 20.71 11.15 -11.68
N LEU A 266 19.70 11.54 -12.47
CA LEU A 266 18.91 12.73 -12.22
C LEU A 266 17.62 12.33 -11.48
N GLU A 267 17.51 12.76 -10.23
CA GLU A 267 16.28 12.67 -9.45
C GLU A 267 15.50 13.99 -9.58
N LEU A 268 14.21 13.91 -9.92
CA LEU A 268 13.30 15.05 -9.89
C LEU A 268 12.40 14.92 -8.67
N MET A 269 12.42 15.94 -7.81
CA MET A 269 11.67 15.96 -6.55
C MET A 269 10.68 17.12 -6.57
N LEU A 270 9.50 16.95 -5.98
CA LEU A 270 8.62 18.07 -5.66
C LEU A 270 9.00 18.64 -4.29
N VAL A 271 9.19 19.95 -4.23
CA VAL A 271 9.52 20.68 -3.00
C VAL A 271 8.54 21.82 -2.80
N ASP A 272 8.30 22.20 -1.54
CA ASP A 272 7.55 23.42 -1.24
C ASP A 272 8.42 24.64 -1.58
N PRO A 273 7.98 25.53 -2.51
CA PRO A 273 8.74 26.73 -2.87
C PRO A 273 8.93 27.71 -1.71
N ALA A 274 8.13 27.63 -0.65
CA ALA A 274 8.25 28.49 0.53
C ALA A 274 9.44 28.11 1.44
N ILE A 275 10.10 26.98 1.18
CA ILE A 275 11.17 26.47 2.03
C ILE A 275 12.53 26.79 1.44
N GLU A 276 13.21 27.73 2.10
CA GLU A 276 14.58 28.09 1.77
C GLU A 276 15.55 27.03 2.32
N SER A 277 15.72 25.95 1.57
CA SER A 277 16.74 24.93 1.84
C SER A 277 17.58 24.64 0.59
N ASN A 278 18.89 24.52 0.80
CA ASN A 278 19.82 24.10 -0.25
C ASN A 278 19.75 22.59 -0.53
N SER A 279 19.19 21.80 0.40
CA SER A 279 18.95 20.36 0.25
C SER A 279 17.45 20.12 0.08
N PRO A 280 16.99 19.47 -1.01
CA PRO A 280 15.61 19.09 -1.20
C PRO A 280 15.18 18.02 -0.19
N TYR A 281 16.09 17.18 0.31
CA TYR A 281 15.79 16.27 1.42
C TYR A 281 15.50 17.04 2.71
N ASP A 282 16.28 18.08 3.01
CA ASP A 282 16.01 18.94 4.17
C ASP A 282 14.74 19.78 3.95
N ALA A 283 14.46 20.17 2.70
CA ALA A 283 13.23 20.88 2.34
C ALA A 283 12.00 19.99 2.54
N LEU A 284 12.07 18.73 2.12
CA LEU A 284 11.04 17.71 2.33
C LEU A 284 10.80 17.43 3.82
N LEU A 285 11.88 17.28 4.60
CA LEU A 285 11.76 17.10 6.05
C LEU A 285 11.15 18.33 6.75
N GLN A 286 11.41 19.55 6.25
CA GLN A 286 10.90 20.80 6.82
C GLN A 286 9.48 21.15 6.38
N SER A 287 9.08 20.76 5.16
CA SER A 287 7.72 20.98 4.67
C SER A 287 6.70 20.08 5.36
N GLY A 288 7.18 19.07 6.09
CA GLY A 288 6.32 18.00 6.58
C GLY A 288 5.76 17.15 5.44
N LEU A 289 6.22 17.33 4.20
CA LEU A 289 5.90 16.43 3.10
C LEU A 289 6.70 15.16 3.35
N VAL A 290 6.02 14.10 3.78
CA VAL A 290 6.57 12.72 3.79
C VAL A 290 6.59 12.15 2.35
N SER A 291 6.45 13.03 1.36
CA SER A 291 5.82 12.85 0.05
C SER A 291 6.60 13.61 -1.01
N GLY A 292 6.68 13.09 -2.24
CA GLY A 292 7.45 13.70 -3.35
C GLY A 292 8.80 13.03 -3.64
N SER A 293 9.12 11.90 -2.99
CA SER A 293 10.17 10.99 -3.42
C SER A 293 9.70 10.14 -4.60
N ALA A 294 10.61 9.83 -5.52
CA ALA A 294 10.36 8.87 -6.59
C ALA A 294 10.03 7.49 -6.00
N ILE A 295 8.84 6.97 -6.31
CA ILE A 295 8.43 5.58 -6.04
C ILE A 295 9.03 4.67 -7.11
N ALA A 296 9.01 5.14 -8.35
CA ALA A 296 9.53 4.45 -9.52
C ALA A 296 9.84 5.47 -10.62
N SER A 297 10.93 5.25 -11.35
CA SER A 297 11.26 5.99 -12.56
C SER A 297 11.45 5.00 -13.71
N GLN A 298 10.84 5.31 -14.85
CA GLN A 298 10.87 4.46 -16.04
C GLN A 298 11.30 5.30 -17.25
N ARG A 299 12.21 4.74 -18.06
CA ARG A 299 12.54 5.27 -19.39
C ARG A 299 11.46 4.83 -20.37
N LEU A 300 10.87 5.80 -21.06
CA LEU A 300 9.82 5.60 -22.08
C LEU A 300 10.41 5.49 -23.50
N SER A 301 11.55 6.13 -23.77
CA SER A 301 12.23 6.01 -25.06
C SER A 301 13.15 4.80 -25.13
N ALA A 302 13.47 4.33 -26.34
CA ALA A 302 14.42 3.23 -26.50
C ALA A 302 15.83 3.64 -26.00
N GLU A 303 16.62 2.65 -25.57
CA GLU A 303 18.02 2.88 -25.22
C GLU A 303 18.78 3.47 -26.42
N GLY A 304 19.45 4.60 -26.20
CA GLY A 304 20.18 5.33 -27.25
C GLY A 304 19.32 6.24 -28.14
N GLU A 305 18.00 6.33 -27.93
CA GLU A 305 17.15 7.32 -28.59
C GLU A 305 17.37 8.71 -27.99
N THR A 306 17.42 9.74 -28.85
CA THR A 306 17.49 11.15 -28.45
C THR A 306 16.32 11.91 -29.09
N PRO A 307 15.50 12.61 -28.31
CA PRO A 307 15.67 12.86 -26.88
C PRO A 307 15.27 11.65 -26.01
N GLU A 308 15.83 11.57 -24.81
CA GLU A 308 15.46 10.53 -23.85
C GLU A 308 14.16 10.94 -23.13
N ARG A 309 13.22 10.02 -22.97
CA ARG A 309 11.93 10.29 -22.32
C ARG A 309 11.76 9.44 -21.10
N TYR A 310 11.20 10.03 -20.05
CA TYR A 310 11.04 9.40 -18.75
C TYR A 310 9.70 9.75 -18.12
N VAL A 311 9.24 8.86 -17.25
CA VAL A 311 8.19 9.12 -16.27
C VAL A 311 8.74 8.81 -14.89
N THR A 312 8.46 9.67 -13.91
CA THR A 312 8.70 9.40 -12.49
C THR A 312 7.39 9.48 -11.74
N HIS A 313 7.06 8.42 -11.01
CA HIS A 313 5.91 8.36 -10.13
C HIS A 313 6.30 8.83 -8.74
N LEU A 314 5.54 9.76 -8.17
CA LEU A 314 5.79 10.33 -6.84
C LEU A 314 4.57 10.10 -5.95
N ALA A 315 4.82 9.84 -4.65
CA ALA A 315 3.78 9.67 -3.63
C ALA A 315 3.35 11.02 -3.04
N PHE A 316 2.05 11.22 -2.80
CA PHE A 316 1.49 12.41 -2.18
C PHE A 316 0.36 12.08 -1.20
N ASP A 317 0.27 12.83 -0.10
CA ASP A 317 -0.91 12.83 0.77
C ASP A 317 -2.03 13.71 0.17
N LEU A 318 -3.30 13.35 0.41
CA LEU A 318 -4.46 14.13 -0.05
C LEU A 318 -4.41 15.61 0.34
N SER A 319 -3.90 15.93 1.52
CA SER A 319 -3.76 17.31 2.01
C SER A 319 -2.74 18.14 1.22
N GLU A 320 -1.96 17.51 0.34
CA GLU A 320 -0.93 18.11 -0.50
C GLU A 320 -1.41 18.45 -1.92
N LEU A 321 -2.72 18.36 -2.19
CA LEU A 321 -3.28 18.90 -3.42
C LEU A 321 -3.07 20.43 -3.46
N ARG A 322 -2.47 20.93 -4.54
CA ARG A 322 -2.11 22.35 -4.72
C ARG A 322 -2.37 22.79 -6.15
N ASP A 323 -2.62 24.09 -6.32
CA ASP A 323 -2.73 24.73 -7.64
C ASP A 323 -1.37 24.88 -8.35
N SER A 324 -0.26 24.66 -7.63
CA SER A 324 1.09 24.73 -8.19
C SER A 324 2.08 23.87 -7.41
N TYR A 325 3.05 23.31 -8.12
CA TYR A 325 4.13 22.51 -7.55
C TYR A 325 5.48 23.03 -8.01
N THR A 326 6.52 22.90 -7.17
CA THR A 326 7.89 23.26 -7.55
C THR A 326 8.72 21.99 -7.72
N VAL A 327 9.23 21.77 -8.93
CA VAL A 327 10.11 20.65 -9.26
C VAL A 327 11.55 21.11 -9.09
N ARG A 328 12.36 20.32 -8.39
CA ARG A 328 13.80 20.52 -8.28
C ARG A 328 14.53 19.28 -8.76
N GLY A 329 15.51 19.47 -9.64
CA GLY A 329 16.41 18.41 -10.05
C GLY A 329 17.57 18.24 -9.05
N VAL A 330 17.99 16.99 -8.87
CA VAL A 330 19.10 16.60 -8.01
C VAL A 330 19.97 15.59 -8.73
N ASN A 331 21.28 15.74 -8.64
CA ASN A 331 22.23 14.68 -8.99
C ASN A 331 22.90 14.15 -7.72
N PRO A 332 22.33 13.11 -7.06
CA PRO A 332 22.92 12.51 -5.87
C PRO A 332 24.25 11.80 -6.14
N ALA A 333 24.54 11.42 -7.38
CA ALA A 333 25.79 10.75 -7.75
C ALA A 333 27.00 11.70 -7.79
N SER A 334 26.77 13.01 -7.83
CA SER A 334 27.83 14.02 -7.75
C SER A 334 28.32 14.25 -6.31
N TYR A 335 29.61 14.55 -6.15
CA TYR A 335 30.19 14.96 -4.86
C TYR A 335 30.96 16.27 -4.99
N PRO A 336 30.51 17.38 -4.37
CA PRO A 336 29.26 17.49 -3.59
C PRO A 336 28.02 17.30 -4.47
N VAL A 337 26.89 16.94 -3.84
CA VAL A 337 25.59 16.80 -4.52
C VAL A 337 25.25 18.10 -5.25
N THR A 338 24.86 17.97 -6.51
CA THR A 338 24.47 19.08 -7.37
C THR A 338 22.96 19.22 -7.32
N TYR A 339 22.51 20.46 -7.08
CA TYR A 339 21.11 20.84 -7.10
C TYR A 339 20.88 21.80 -8.24
N TYR A 340 19.86 21.53 -9.03
CA TYR A 340 19.45 22.39 -10.14
C TYR A 340 18.45 23.45 -9.67
N GLU A 341 18.33 24.51 -10.45
CA GLU A 341 17.37 25.59 -10.23
C GLU A 341 15.95 25.05 -10.33
N PRO A 342 15.08 25.33 -9.34
CA PRO A 342 13.74 24.81 -9.35
C PRO A 342 12.87 25.48 -10.42
N VAL A 343 11.90 24.73 -10.94
CA VAL A 343 10.86 25.24 -11.85
C VAL A 343 9.49 25.05 -11.24
N THR A 344 8.58 26.01 -11.44
CA THR A 344 7.20 25.94 -10.93
C THR A 344 6.25 25.50 -12.04
N LEU A 345 5.43 24.51 -11.73
CA LEU A 345 4.33 24.03 -12.56
C LEU A 345 3.02 24.57 -11.99
N THR A 346 2.21 25.21 -12.82
CA THR A 346 0.83 25.58 -12.47
C THR A 346 -0.09 24.45 -12.91
N MET A 347 -0.97 24.02 -12.03
CA MET A 347 -1.92 22.94 -12.27
C MET A 347 -3.26 23.49 -12.77
N LYS A 348 -3.93 22.70 -13.59
CA LYS A 348 -5.31 22.92 -14.02
C LYS A 348 -6.06 21.60 -14.02
N PRO A 349 -7.40 21.59 -13.85
CA PRO A 349 -8.20 20.41 -14.14
C PRO A 349 -7.96 19.93 -15.58
N GLU A 350 -7.93 18.62 -15.77
CA GLU A 350 -7.88 18.01 -17.09
C GLU A 350 -9.14 18.38 -17.92
N THR A 351 -8.93 18.65 -19.21
CA THR A 351 -10.00 18.89 -20.17
C THR A 351 -9.87 17.96 -21.38
N ALA A 352 -10.95 17.79 -22.14
CA ALA A 352 -10.96 16.91 -23.31
C ALA A 352 -9.96 17.32 -24.43
N ASP A 353 -9.43 18.55 -24.37
CA ASP A 353 -8.43 19.06 -25.30
C ASP A 353 -6.99 18.77 -24.84
N ASP A 354 -6.80 18.32 -23.59
CA ASP A 354 -5.49 17.97 -23.07
C ASP A 354 -5.05 16.61 -23.61
N THR A 355 -3.82 16.53 -24.11
CA THR A 355 -3.21 15.25 -24.48
C THR A 355 -2.51 14.69 -23.24
N LEU A 356 -3.09 13.63 -22.66
CA LEU A 356 -2.43 12.88 -21.60
C LEU A 356 -1.26 12.10 -22.20
N ILE A 357 -0.08 12.28 -21.61
CA ILE A 357 1.06 11.41 -21.88
C ILE A 357 0.84 10.11 -21.10
N THR A 358 0.92 8.96 -21.77
CA THR A 358 0.83 7.64 -21.13
C THR A 358 2.14 6.88 -21.31
N ALA A 359 2.48 6.06 -20.32
CA ALA A 359 3.49 5.02 -20.51
C ALA A 359 2.80 3.87 -21.25
N ASP A 360 3.19 3.60 -22.49
CA ASP A 360 2.65 2.48 -23.29
C ASP A 360 3.18 1.11 -22.83
#